data_AF-A0A2X2BMX8-F1
#
_entry.id   AF-A0A2X2BMX8-F1
#
_cell.length_a   1.000
_cell.length_b   1.000
_cell.length_c   1.000
_cell.angle_alpha   90.00
_cell.angle_beta   90.00
_cell.angle_gamma   90.00
#
_symmetry.space_group_name_H-M   'P 1'
#
loop_
_entity.id
_entity.type
_entity.pdbx_description
1 polymer ?
#
loop_
_entity_poly.entity_id
_entity_poly.type
_entity_poly.pdbx_seq_one_letter_code
_entity_poly.pdbx_strand_id
1 'polypeptide(L)'
;MNYPLIKNNEEEFNVRSVYRYIKSIKTPTFYFEGHDYFWDEFNELRVVAMEHDIPLKIYNIKNGDHFNIIVPVSQLIKEKILQDTDTNKESNIRFTNEEIKWINKMVK
;
A
#
# COMPACT_ATOMS: atom_id res chain seq x y z
N MET A 1 2.53 -12.02 -25.26
CA MET A 1 2.94 -10.64 -25.56
C MET A 1 4.15 -10.31 -24.70
N ASN A 2 5.28 -10.00 -25.32
CA ASN A 2 6.50 -9.57 -24.65
C ASN A 2 6.53 -8.05 -24.78
N TYR A 3 6.18 -7.29 -23.73
CA TYR A 3 6.59 -5.89 -23.70
C TYR A 3 8.03 -5.90 -23.18
N PRO A 4 9.05 -5.64 -24.01
CA PRO A 4 10.42 -5.75 -23.55
C PRO A 4 10.71 -4.51 -22.73
N LEU A 5 10.65 -4.65 -21.41
CA LEU A 5 11.22 -3.69 -20.49
C LEU A 5 12.71 -3.58 -20.86
N ILE A 6 13.14 -2.44 -21.38
CA ILE A 6 14.53 -2.24 -21.75
C ILE A 6 15.26 -1.92 -20.45
N LYS A 7 15.73 -2.96 -19.77
CA LYS A 7 16.35 -2.88 -18.43
C LYS A 7 17.52 -1.88 -18.33
N ASN A 8 18.10 -1.49 -19.47
CA ASN A 8 19.22 -0.57 -19.56
C ASN A 8 18.84 0.82 -20.12
N ASN A 9 17.56 1.11 -20.30
CA ASN A 9 17.11 2.45 -20.68
C ASN A 9 16.83 3.27 -19.41
N GLU A 10 17.70 4.22 -19.13
CA GLU A 10 17.59 5.09 -17.96
C GLU A 10 16.31 5.93 -17.99
N GLU A 11 15.85 6.35 -19.17
CA GLU A 11 14.58 7.09 -19.30
C GLU A 11 13.39 6.21 -18.92
N GLU A 12 13.35 4.95 -19.37
CA GLU A 12 12.30 3.99 -18.97
C GLU A 12 12.29 3.74 -17.47
N PHE A 13 13.48 3.60 -16.85
CA PHE A 13 13.58 3.48 -15.40
C PHE A 13 13.08 4.74 -14.70
N ASN A 14 13.48 5.92 -15.19
CA ASN A 14 13.12 7.20 -14.60
C ASN A 14 11.61 7.48 -14.63
N VAL A 15 10.91 7.14 -15.72
CA VAL A 15 9.46 7.36 -15.81
C VAL A 15 8.62 6.31 -15.07
N ARG A 16 9.19 5.13 -14.77
CA ARG A 16 8.46 4.01 -14.13
C ARG A 16 8.81 3.82 -12.65
N SER A 17 9.84 4.50 -12.14
CA SER A 17 10.25 4.37 -10.74
C SER A 17 9.29 5.09 -9.80
N VAL A 18 8.55 4.31 -8.99
CA VAL A 18 7.64 4.84 -7.96
C VAL A 18 8.36 5.73 -6.94
N TYR A 19 9.65 5.46 -6.67
CA TYR A 19 10.46 6.22 -5.71
C TYR A 19 10.56 7.71 -6.09
N ARG A 20 10.63 8.02 -7.39
CA ARG A 20 10.73 9.40 -7.88
C ARG A 20 9.45 10.21 -7.64
N TYR A 21 8.31 9.54 -7.54
CA TYR A 21 7.00 10.18 -7.47
C TYR A 21 6.33 10.06 -6.10
N ILE A 22 6.88 9.34 -5.13
CA ILE A 22 6.25 9.17 -3.81
C ILE A 22 5.90 10.50 -3.13
N LYS A 23 6.72 11.55 -3.32
CA LYS A 23 6.48 12.90 -2.78
C LYS A 23 5.27 13.63 -3.38
N SER A 24 4.72 13.14 -4.50
CA SER A 24 3.52 13.67 -5.12
C SER A 24 2.23 13.17 -4.47
N ILE A 25 2.29 12.18 -3.57
CA ILE A 25 1.12 11.73 -2.81
C ILE A 25 0.68 12.84 -1.86
N LYS A 26 -0.56 13.34 -2.03
CA LYS A 26 -1.15 14.42 -1.21
C LYS A 26 -2.37 14.00 -0.40
N THR A 27 -2.87 12.79 -0.63
CA THR A 27 -4.05 12.25 0.05
C THR A 27 -3.69 10.95 0.78
N PRO A 28 -4.38 10.60 1.88
CA PRO A 28 -4.21 9.32 2.55
C PRO A 28 -4.20 8.15 1.56
N THR A 29 -3.08 7.45 1.47
CA THR A 29 -2.84 6.34 0.57
C THR A 29 -2.39 5.14 1.39
N PHE A 30 -2.99 3.98 1.10
CA PHE A 30 -2.75 2.75 1.85
C PHE A 30 -2.35 1.64 0.87
N TYR A 31 -1.19 1.05 1.08
CA TYR A 31 -0.68 -0.08 0.31
C TYR A 31 -0.64 -1.32 1.20
N PHE A 32 -1.19 -2.43 0.69
CA PHE A 32 -1.22 -3.72 1.38
C PHE A 32 -0.59 -4.75 0.46
N GLU A 33 0.35 -5.54 0.96
CA GLU A 33 1.02 -6.59 0.21
C GLU A 33 1.30 -7.78 1.11
N GLY A 34 1.18 -8.98 0.54
CA GLY A 34 1.45 -10.23 1.23
C GLY A 34 2.95 -10.38 1.49
N HIS A 35 3.30 -10.86 2.67
CA HIS A 35 4.69 -11.05 3.07
C HIS A 35 5.52 -11.84 2.05
N ASP A 36 4.95 -12.89 1.46
CA ASP A 36 5.65 -13.82 0.56
C ASP A 36 6.16 -13.15 -0.73
N TYR A 37 5.59 -11.98 -1.07
CA TYR A 37 5.93 -11.20 -2.25
C TYR A 37 6.25 -9.74 -1.92
N PHE A 38 6.45 -9.43 -0.64
CA PHE A 38 6.76 -8.08 -0.21
C PHE A 38 8.19 -7.71 -0.59
N TRP A 39 8.35 -6.63 -1.35
CA TRP A 39 9.68 -6.12 -1.72
C TRP A 39 10.27 -5.28 -0.60
N ASP A 40 11.53 -5.53 -0.24
CA ASP A 40 12.21 -4.86 0.86
C ASP A 40 12.39 -3.35 0.61
N GLU A 41 12.42 -2.92 -0.64
CA GLU A 41 12.47 -1.50 -1.05
C GLU A 41 11.27 -0.70 -0.51
N PHE A 42 10.13 -1.34 -0.24
CA PHE A 42 9.02 -0.66 0.42
C PHE A 42 9.31 -0.29 1.88
N ASN A 43 10.30 -0.91 2.53
CA ASN A 43 10.77 -0.46 3.84
C ASN A 43 11.49 0.89 3.74
N GLU A 44 12.30 1.10 2.70
CA GLU A 44 12.91 2.41 2.43
C GLU A 44 11.85 3.46 2.10
N LEU A 45 10.85 3.11 1.28
CA LEU A 45 9.72 4.00 0.98
C LEU A 45 8.92 4.38 2.23
N ARG A 46 8.78 3.49 3.22
CA ARG A 46 8.17 3.82 4.52
C ARG A 46 8.96 4.89 5.26
N VAL A 47 10.30 4.78 5.27
CA VAL A 47 11.18 5.77 5.91
C VAL A 47 11.03 7.12 5.21
N VAL A 48 11.13 7.16 3.88
CA VAL A 48 10.95 8.38 3.08
C VAL A 48 9.58 9.01 3.32
N ALA A 49 8.51 8.21 3.39
CA ALA A 49 7.17 8.70 3.67
C ALA A 49 7.06 9.34 5.06
N MET A 50 7.69 8.73 6.07
CA MET A 50 7.71 9.25 7.44
C MET A 50 8.52 10.56 7.55
N GLU A 51 9.73 10.60 6.97
CA GLU A 51 10.62 11.77 7.06
C GLU A 51 10.06 13.01 6.34
N HIS A 52 9.26 12.80 5.29
CA HIS A 52 8.69 13.88 4.47
C HIS A 52 7.20 14.13 4.72
N ASP A 53 6.62 13.53 5.77
CA ASP A 53 5.18 13.63 6.10
C ASP A 53 4.28 13.33 4.89
N ILE A 54 4.67 12.34 4.08
CA ILE A 54 3.89 11.87 2.94
C ILE A 54 2.77 11.00 3.52
N PRO A 55 1.49 11.23 3.17
CA PRO A 55 0.35 10.51 3.73
C PRO A 55 0.21 9.10 3.13
N LEU A 56 1.30 8.32 3.10
CA LEU A 56 1.37 6.94 2.65
C LEU A 56 1.59 6.01 3.83
N LYS A 57 0.76 4.97 3.96
CA LYS A 57 0.98 3.84 4.87
C LYS A 57 1.10 2.55 4.06
N ILE A 58 2.16 1.80 4.32
CA ILE A 58 2.47 0.53 3.67
C ILE A 58 2.31 -0.55 4.73
N TYR A 59 1.56 -1.61 4.46
CA TYR A 59 1.31 -2.74 5.36
C TYR A 59 1.83 -4.03 4.73
N ASN A 60 2.71 -4.72 5.46
CA ASN A 60 3.20 -6.05 5.10
C ASN A 60 2.35 -7.06 5.88
N ILE A 61 1.54 -7.84 5.15
CA ILE A 61 0.57 -8.78 5.72
C ILE A 61 1.24 -10.13 5.93
N LYS A 62 1.42 -10.49 7.20
CA LYS A 62 2.06 -11.75 7.62
C LYS A 62 1.27 -12.94 7.11
N ASN A 63 1.99 -13.99 6.70
CA ASN A 63 1.45 -15.22 6.11
C ASN A 63 0.68 -15.00 4.79
N GLY A 64 0.73 -13.79 4.24
CA GLY A 64 0.01 -13.41 3.03
C GLY A 64 0.82 -13.60 1.77
N ASP A 65 0.15 -14.01 0.71
CA ASP A 65 0.61 -13.91 -0.67
C ASP A 65 -0.18 -12.82 -1.44
N HIS A 66 -0.02 -12.76 -2.76
CA HIS A 66 -0.74 -11.81 -3.60
C HIS A 66 -2.28 -12.00 -3.59
N PHE A 67 -2.79 -13.18 -3.23
CA PHE A 67 -4.17 -13.58 -3.42
C PHE A 67 -4.95 -13.79 -2.12
N ASN A 68 -4.37 -14.49 -1.15
CA ASN A 68 -5.06 -14.85 0.10
C ASN A 68 -5.33 -13.62 1.00
N ILE A 69 -4.63 -12.50 0.77
CA ILE A 69 -4.90 -11.22 1.45
C ILE A 69 -6.14 -10.50 0.91
N ILE A 70 -6.56 -10.78 -0.34
CA ILE A 70 -7.58 -9.97 -1.04
C ILE A 70 -8.88 -9.96 -0.25
N VAL A 71 -9.35 -11.12 0.19
CA VAL A 71 -10.63 -11.24 0.91
C VAL A 71 -10.61 -10.49 2.25
N PRO A 72 -9.69 -10.76 3.20
CA PRO A 72 -9.70 -10.07 4.48
C PRO A 72 -9.41 -8.56 4.36
N VAL A 73 -8.50 -8.15 3.47
CA VAL A 73 -8.22 -6.73 3.23
C VAL A 73 -9.45 -6.02 2.66
N SER A 74 -10.09 -6.60 1.63
CA SER A 74 -11.28 -5.99 1.00
C SER A 74 -12.47 -5.91 1.94
N GLN A 75 -12.64 -6.90 2.82
CA GLN A 75 -13.70 -6.88 3.83
C GLN A 75 -13.52 -5.69 4.78
N LEU A 76 -12.31 -5.48 5.29
CA LEU A 76 -12.02 -4.34 6.17
C LEU A 76 -12.19 -3.01 5.43
N ILE A 77 -11.68 -2.88 4.21
CA ILE A 77 -11.85 -1.67 3.40
C ILE A 77 -13.33 -1.36 3.17
N LYS A 78 -14.15 -2.36 2.85
CA LYS A 78 -15.59 -2.21 2.69
C LYS A 78 -16.23 -1.64 3.97
N GLU A 79 -15.89 -2.18 5.14
CA GLU A 79 -16.41 -1.68 6.42
C GLU A 79 -15.99 -0.23 6.68
N LYS A 80 -14.74 0.14 6.34
CA LYS A 80 -14.24 1.52 6.45
C LYS A 80 -14.99 2.48 5.54
N ILE A 81 -15.22 2.10 4.28
CA ILE A 81 -15.97 2.92 3.32
C ILE A 81 -17.40 3.16 3.80
N LEU A 82 -18.07 2.13 4.33
CA LEU A 82 -19.43 2.27 4.86
C LEU A 82 -19.50 3.18 6.11
N GLN A 83 -18.42 3.28 6.86
CA GLN A 83 -18.30 4.15 8.05
C GLN A 83 -17.85 5.57 7.71
N ASP A 84 -17.28 5.79 6.52
CA ASP A 84 -16.83 7.10 6.04
C ASP A 84 -18.01 7.90 5.46
N THR A 85 -18.87 8.40 6.35
CA THR A 85 -20.09 9.13 5.99
C THR A 85 -19.96 10.65 6.07
N ASP A 86 -18.78 11.18 6.44
CA ASP A 86 -18.54 12.62 6.51
C ASP A 86 -18.44 13.20 5.10
N THR A 87 -19.44 14.00 4.71
CA THR A 87 -19.54 14.61 3.38
C THR A 87 -18.84 15.97 3.28
N ASN A 88 -18.28 16.49 4.37
CA ASN A 88 -17.77 17.87 4.44
C ASN A 88 -16.25 17.97 4.58
N LYS A 89 -15.50 16.85 4.54
CA LYS A 89 -14.04 16.79 4.83
C LYS A 89 -13.28 15.74 4.01
N GLU A 90 -11.95 15.70 4.22
CA GLU A 90 -11.07 14.60 3.82
C GLU A 90 -11.53 13.26 4.44
N SER A 91 -11.32 12.16 3.70
CA SER A 91 -11.69 10.81 4.14
C SER A 91 -11.17 10.48 5.54
N ASN A 92 -12.06 9.92 6.39
CA ASN A 92 -11.73 9.51 7.75
C ASN A 92 -11.12 8.09 7.83
N ILE A 93 -10.96 7.42 6.68
CA ILE A 93 -10.48 6.03 6.62
C ILE A 93 -9.07 5.95 7.20
N ARG A 94 -8.92 5.18 8.28
CA ARG A 94 -7.64 4.87 8.93
C ARG A 94 -7.63 3.38 9.31
N PHE A 95 -6.44 2.78 9.27
CA PHE A 95 -6.23 1.38 9.64
C PHE A 95 -5.38 1.31 10.91
N THR A 96 -5.88 0.60 11.91
CA THR A 96 -5.23 0.42 13.21
C THR A 96 -4.33 -0.81 13.22
N ASN A 97 -3.40 -0.89 14.16
CA ASN A 97 -2.54 -2.07 14.32
C ASN A 97 -3.36 -3.33 14.65
N GLU A 98 -4.46 -3.18 15.39
CA GLU A 98 -5.41 -4.24 15.75
C GLU A 98 -6.08 -4.81 14.50
N GLU A 99 -6.47 -3.95 13.56
CA GLU A 99 -7.05 -4.37 12.29
C GLU A 99 -6.02 -5.08 11.40
N ILE A 100 -4.77 -4.61 11.36
CA ILE A 100 -3.70 -5.33 10.65
C ILE A 100 -3.43 -6.70 11.29
N LYS A 101 -3.44 -6.79 12.62
CA LYS A 101 -3.35 -8.08 13.34
C LYS A 101 -4.54 -8.99 13.02
N TRP A 102 -5.74 -8.43 12.85
CA TRP A 102 -6.91 -9.19 12.43
C TRP A 102 -6.74 -9.75 11.02
N ILE A 103 -6.29 -8.95 10.04
CA ILE A 103 -5.99 -9.42 8.68
C ILE A 103 -5.00 -10.60 8.73
N ASN A 104 -3.88 -10.45 9.46
CA ASN A 104 -2.86 -11.50 9.60
C ASN A 104 -3.40 -12.83 10.17
N LYS A 105 -4.49 -12.80 10.94
CA LYS A 105 -5.15 -14.01 11.48
C LYS A 105 -6.13 -14.64 10.50
N MET A 106 -6.67 -13.85 9.57
CA MET A 106 -7.67 -14.28 8.59
C MET A 106 -7.03 -14.90 7.34
N VAL A 107 -5.80 -14.50 7.06
CA VAL A 107 -4.94 -15.06 6.03
C VAL A 107 -4.51 -16.47 6.47
N LYS A 108 -4.76 -17.47 5.61
CA LYS A 108 -4.49 -18.89 5.84
C LYS A 108 -3.46 -19.41 4.86
#